data_AF-A0A2V2UN13-F1
#
_entry.id   AF-A0A2V2UN13-F1
#
_cell.length_a   1.000
_cell.length_b   1.000
_cell.length_c   1.000
_cell.angle_alpha   90.00
_cell.angle_beta   90.00
_cell.angle_gamma   90.00
#
_symmetry.space_group_name_H-M   'P 1'
#
loop_
_entity.id
_entity.type
_entity.pdbx_description
1 polymer ?
#
loop_
_entity_poly.entity_id
_entity_poly.type
_entity_poly.pdbx_seq_one_letter_code
_entity_poly.pdbx_strand_id
1 'polypeptide(L)'
;MVLTSEKAWPYSWVGNRRIHDCYVNCEVVRVWRIVKGDLTEWFSTDDEADFEPKKRVLIGTPGIGKSMAAGSYLLYQLLHCDAEKLQVVVYCFGETMYMFDRTIQTVIKYEGNEISKIVLYDLWQRGMKGYIIYDVTEQGTPPASYFALFREWGMIVVSSPNLDNYDGWATQVKATRIIMNCPDEKDVKAMCAWVKRDGDTDEQAGYWKMVEKHMEKVGPLPQHIFHAKDFKARFGAVEDALEAISSRYADKNFILPGEGLWYSEDPSQNLVRIFRIRAESGAERFRNAPICSFLGSRSANRLAKAMTEKGFFSLILGARKFHLSE
;
A
#
# COMPACT_ATOMS: atom_id res chain seq x y z
N MET A 1 -14.46 9.43 -4.03
CA MET A 1 -14.17 10.88 -4.00
C MET A 1 -12.83 11.10 -4.70
N VAL A 2 -12.58 12.27 -5.29
CA VAL A 2 -11.27 12.62 -5.86
C VAL A 2 -10.80 13.93 -5.23
N LEU A 3 -9.54 14.00 -4.80
CA LEU A 3 -8.89 15.23 -4.38
C LEU A 3 -7.93 15.70 -5.46
N THR A 4 -8.02 16.97 -5.83
CA THR A 4 -7.16 17.57 -6.87
C THR A 4 -6.23 18.60 -6.25
N SER A 5 -4.93 18.52 -6.55
CA SER A 5 -3.91 19.49 -6.14
C SER A 5 -3.36 20.22 -7.36
N GLU A 6 -3.46 21.55 -7.41
CA GLU A 6 -2.87 22.37 -8.49
C GLU A 6 -1.35 22.21 -8.56
N LYS A 7 -0.70 22.10 -7.39
CA LYS A 7 0.74 21.91 -7.26
C LYS A 7 1.18 20.45 -7.44
N ALA A 8 0.24 19.57 -7.78
CA ALA A 8 0.37 18.12 -7.77
C ALA A 8 0.62 17.55 -6.37
N TRP A 9 0.51 16.22 -6.25
CA TRP A 9 0.90 15.48 -5.06
C TRP A 9 2.41 15.25 -5.06
N PRO A 10 3.06 15.12 -3.90
CA PRO A 10 4.51 14.89 -3.80
C PRO A 10 4.99 13.64 -4.54
N TYR A 11 4.07 12.71 -4.83
CA TYR A 11 4.34 11.53 -5.61
C TYR A 11 4.40 11.85 -7.11
N SER A 12 5.58 11.71 -7.71
CA SER A 12 5.77 11.70 -9.17
C SER A 12 5.95 10.27 -9.65
N TRP A 13 5.16 9.82 -10.63
CA TRP A 13 5.41 8.55 -11.30
C TRP A 13 6.74 8.61 -12.05
N VAL A 14 7.44 7.47 -12.15
CA VAL A 14 8.64 7.28 -12.98
C VAL A 14 8.41 7.85 -14.39
N GLY A 15 8.97 9.04 -14.67
CA GLY A 15 8.74 9.76 -15.92
C GLY A 15 8.13 11.17 -15.79
N ASN A 16 8.26 11.84 -14.65
CA ASN A 16 7.96 13.28 -14.48
C ASN A 16 6.51 13.72 -14.75
N ARG A 17 5.53 12.80 -14.71
CA ARG A 17 4.11 13.21 -14.76
C ARG A 17 3.66 13.67 -13.38
N ARG A 18 3.27 14.94 -13.30
CA ARG A 18 2.60 15.52 -12.14
C ARG A 18 1.25 14.83 -11.94
N ILE A 19 1.06 14.24 -10.76
CA ILE A 19 -0.21 13.62 -10.39
C ILE A 19 -1.03 14.68 -9.66
N HIS A 20 -2.11 15.11 -10.29
CA HIS A 20 -3.01 16.11 -9.71
C HIS A 20 -4.14 15.46 -8.92
N ASP A 21 -4.62 14.29 -9.36
CA ASP A 21 -5.79 13.63 -8.80
C ASP A 21 -5.41 12.49 -7.85
N CYS A 22 -6.02 12.48 -6.67
CA CYS A 22 -5.93 11.44 -5.65
C CYS A 22 -7.30 10.78 -5.48
N TYR A 23 -7.41 9.51 -5.86
CA TYR A 23 -8.65 8.73 -5.78
C TYR A 23 -8.87 8.18 -4.37
N VAL A 24 -9.95 8.58 -3.73
CA VAL A 24 -10.29 8.19 -2.36
C VAL A 24 -11.46 7.20 -2.39
N ASN A 25 -11.12 5.92 -2.20
CA ASN A 25 -12.07 4.81 -2.08
C ASN A 25 -12.30 4.41 -0.61
N CYS A 26 -13.11 3.38 -0.39
CA CYS A 26 -13.46 2.92 0.96
C CYS A 26 -12.24 2.49 1.80
N GLU A 27 -11.25 1.84 1.18
CA GLU A 27 -10.04 1.40 1.87
C GLU A 27 -9.14 2.57 2.25
N VAL A 28 -8.99 3.57 1.39
CA VAL A 28 -8.26 4.82 1.69
C VAL A 28 -8.92 5.57 2.87
N VAL A 29 -10.25 5.69 2.85
CA VAL A 29 -11.00 6.31 3.96
C VAL A 29 -10.81 5.52 5.25
N ARG A 30 -10.78 4.18 5.19
CA ARG A 30 -10.56 3.34 6.37
C ARG A 30 -9.17 3.53 6.96
N VAL A 31 -8.13 3.59 6.13
CA VAL A 31 -6.75 3.89 6.59
C VAL A 31 -6.74 5.21 7.36
N TRP A 32 -7.37 6.25 6.80
CA TRP A 32 -7.50 7.54 7.49
C TRP A 32 -8.28 7.43 8.80
N ARG A 33 -9.40 6.68 8.84
CA ARG A 33 -10.16 6.51 10.10
C ARG A 33 -9.31 5.89 11.21
N ILE A 34 -8.43 4.94 10.89
CA ILE A 34 -7.51 4.33 11.85
C ILE A 34 -6.51 5.39 12.36
N VAL A 35 -5.84 6.09 11.44
CA VAL A 35 -4.87 7.14 11.79
C VAL A 35 -5.54 8.28 12.58
N LYS A 36 -6.76 8.68 12.21
CA LYS A 36 -7.55 9.68 12.93
C LYS A 36 -7.87 9.22 14.35
N GLY A 37 -8.18 7.93 14.54
CA GLY A 37 -8.34 7.33 15.87
C GLY A 37 -7.06 7.52 16.71
N ASP A 38 -5.91 7.19 16.14
CA ASP A 38 -4.60 7.35 16.79
C ASP A 38 -4.32 8.81 17.17
N LEU A 39 -4.61 9.74 16.26
CA LEU A 39 -4.47 11.18 16.53
C LEU A 39 -5.43 11.68 17.60
N THR A 40 -6.66 11.15 17.63
CA THR A 40 -7.67 11.56 18.61
C THR A 40 -7.27 11.14 20.02
N GLU A 41 -6.77 9.90 20.16
CA GLU A 41 -6.21 9.33 21.40
C GLU A 41 -4.91 10.05 21.79
N TRP A 42 -4.07 10.42 20.83
CA TRP A 42 -2.86 11.19 21.12
C TRP A 42 -3.15 12.64 21.56
N PHE A 43 -4.25 13.24 21.08
CA PHE A 43 -4.62 14.62 21.38
C PHE A 43 -5.67 14.78 22.47
N SER A 44 -6.12 13.69 23.11
CA SER A 44 -7.01 13.77 24.26
C SER A 44 -6.29 14.38 25.47
N THR A 45 -7.06 15.11 26.26
CA THR A 45 -6.58 15.87 27.43
C THR A 45 -6.60 15.07 28.73
N ASP A 46 -6.91 13.77 28.68
CA ASP A 46 -6.92 12.94 29.88
C ASP A 46 -5.47 12.76 30.35
N ASP A 47 -5.20 13.18 31.58
CA ASP A 47 -3.90 13.19 32.28
C ASP A 47 -3.31 11.78 32.53
N GLU A 48 -3.67 10.78 31.73
CA GLU A 48 -2.87 9.56 31.65
C GLU A 48 -1.55 9.88 30.95
N ALA A 49 -0.57 10.20 31.78
CA ALA A 49 0.83 10.22 31.40
C ALA A 49 1.14 9.00 30.52
N ASP A 50 1.74 9.26 29.37
CA ASP A 50 2.41 8.28 28.48
C ASP A 50 1.61 7.66 27.32
N PHE A 51 0.63 8.36 26.72
CA PHE A 51 0.18 7.96 25.38
C PHE A 51 1.21 8.33 24.29
N GLU A 52 2.14 7.40 24.03
CA GLU A 52 3.03 7.47 22.86
C GLU A 52 2.20 7.36 21.56
N PRO A 53 2.39 8.26 20.57
CA PRO A 53 1.66 8.19 19.31
C PRO A 53 1.95 6.88 18.56
N LYS A 54 0.89 6.27 18.05
CA LYS A 54 0.99 4.95 17.42
C LYS A 54 1.83 4.99 16.14
N LYS A 55 2.65 3.96 16.00
CA LYS A 55 3.45 3.67 14.81
C LYS A 55 2.71 2.66 13.96
N ARG A 56 2.55 2.95 12.67
CA ARG A 56 1.75 2.13 11.75
C ARG A 56 2.58 1.66 10.57
N VAL A 57 2.24 0.50 10.03
CA VAL A 57 2.70 0.05 8.70
C VAL A 57 1.48 -0.21 7.83
N LEU A 58 1.31 0.57 6.76
CA LEU A 58 0.31 0.36 5.73
C LEU A 58 0.86 -0.62 4.68
N ILE A 59 0.32 -1.82 4.66
CA ILE A 59 0.73 -2.91 3.79
C ILE A 59 -0.37 -3.15 2.76
N GLY A 60 0.01 -3.30 1.50
CA GLY A 60 -0.94 -3.56 0.40
C GLY A 60 -0.22 -4.11 -0.81
N THR A 61 -0.94 -4.79 -1.70
CA THR A 61 -0.39 -5.29 -2.96
C THR A 61 0.33 -4.17 -3.76
N PRO A 62 1.50 -4.43 -4.36
CA PRO A 62 2.14 -3.49 -5.28
C PRO A 62 1.19 -3.07 -6.40
N GLY A 63 1.24 -1.81 -6.79
CA GLY A 63 0.39 -1.27 -7.86
C GLY A 63 -1.07 -0.99 -7.51
N ILE A 64 -1.51 -1.21 -6.26
CA ILE A 64 -2.89 -0.84 -5.83
C ILE A 64 -3.10 0.67 -5.61
N GLY A 65 -2.02 1.47 -5.64
CA GLY A 65 -2.09 2.90 -5.42
C GLY A 65 -1.97 3.36 -3.95
N LYS A 66 -1.28 2.62 -3.07
CA LYS A 66 -1.09 3.05 -1.66
C LYS A 66 -0.48 4.44 -1.55
N SER A 67 0.68 4.66 -2.17
CA SER A 67 1.41 5.93 -2.18
C SER A 67 0.56 7.05 -2.78
N MET A 68 0.07 6.83 -4.00
CA MET A 68 -0.71 7.80 -4.78
C MET A 68 -2.05 8.17 -4.13
N ALA A 69 -2.74 7.23 -3.49
CA ALA A 69 -4.07 7.43 -2.93
C ALA A 69 -4.04 7.56 -1.41
N ALA A 70 -3.62 6.52 -0.69
CA ALA A 70 -3.62 6.54 0.77
C ALA A 70 -2.57 7.52 1.33
N GLY A 71 -1.34 7.54 0.79
CA GLY A 71 -0.29 8.48 1.19
C GLY A 71 -0.70 9.94 0.96
N SER A 72 -1.17 10.26 -0.26
CA SER A 72 -1.69 11.59 -0.59
C SER A 72 -2.89 12.00 0.29
N TYR A 73 -3.84 11.11 0.51
CA TYR A 73 -5.01 11.40 1.34
C TYR A 73 -4.63 11.58 2.82
N LEU A 74 -3.70 10.78 3.34
CA LEU A 74 -3.15 10.97 4.68
C LEU A 74 -2.47 12.33 4.80
N LEU A 75 -1.62 12.70 3.84
CA LEU A 75 -0.97 14.00 3.82
C LEU A 75 -2.01 15.13 3.84
N TYR A 76 -3.00 15.06 2.95
CA TYR A 76 -4.10 16.02 2.93
C TYR A 76 -4.77 16.16 4.28
N GLN A 77 -5.19 15.04 4.88
CA GLN A 77 -5.92 15.05 6.14
C GLN A 77 -5.07 15.56 7.32
N LEU A 78 -3.80 15.17 7.38
CA LEU A 78 -2.87 15.65 8.41
C LEU A 78 -2.64 17.16 8.31
N LEU A 79 -2.52 17.70 7.09
CA LEU A 79 -2.40 19.15 6.87
C LEU A 79 -3.66 19.94 7.27
N HIS A 80 -4.82 19.28 7.35
CA HIS A 80 -6.09 19.85 7.79
C HIS A 80 -6.44 19.55 9.27
N CYS A 81 -5.52 18.94 10.02
CA CYS A 81 -5.69 18.79 11.47
C CYS A 81 -5.60 20.16 12.18
N ASP A 82 -5.73 20.19 13.50
CA ASP A 82 -5.41 21.41 14.25
C ASP A 82 -3.89 21.67 14.20
N ALA A 83 -3.48 22.89 13.86
CA ALA A 83 -2.05 23.26 13.75
C ALA A 83 -1.38 23.41 15.12
N GLU A 84 -2.15 23.70 16.18
CA GLU A 84 -1.63 23.77 17.55
C GLU A 84 -1.31 22.36 18.09
N LYS A 85 -2.05 21.35 17.64
CA LYS A 85 -1.87 19.96 18.04
C LYS A 85 -0.83 19.22 17.19
N LEU A 86 -0.73 19.58 15.91
CA LEU A 86 0.18 18.98 14.94
C LEU A 86 0.89 20.05 14.12
N GLN A 87 2.10 20.42 14.52
CA GLN A 87 2.83 21.54 13.94
C GLN A 87 3.58 21.17 12.66
N VAL A 88 4.08 19.94 12.57
CA VAL A 88 4.90 19.48 11.43
C VAL A 88 4.30 18.23 10.80
N VAL A 89 4.21 18.20 9.48
CA VAL A 89 3.93 16.97 8.73
C VAL A 89 5.07 16.72 7.77
N VAL A 90 5.57 15.49 7.75
CA VAL A 90 6.71 15.09 6.93
C VAL A 90 6.28 13.99 5.98
N TYR A 91 6.62 14.13 4.71
CA TYR A 91 6.45 13.06 3.72
C TYR A 91 7.82 12.70 3.14
N CYS A 92 8.28 11.50 3.41
CA CYS A 92 9.52 10.93 2.87
C CYS A 92 9.21 9.95 1.74
N PHE A 93 9.95 10.01 0.65
CA PHE A 93 9.99 8.95 -0.36
C PHE A 93 11.40 8.90 -0.98
N GLY A 94 12.03 7.72 -0.95
CA GLY A 94 13.45 7.60 -1.26
C GLY A 94 14.31 8.50 -0.36
N GLU A 95 15.22 9.26 -0.96
CA GLU A 95 16.09 10.22 -0.26
C GLU A 95 15.46 11.62 -0.14
N THR A 96 14.26 11.82 -0.70
CA THR A 96 13.58 13.11 -0.70
C THR A 96 12.63 13.21 0.50
N MET A 97 12.72 14.33 1.21
CA MET A 97 11.83 14.68 2.32
C MET A 97 11.13 16.00 2.05
N TYR A 98 9.79 16.01 2.08
CA TYR A 98 8.99 17.22 2.11
C TYR A 98 8.53 17.48 3.55
N MET A 99 8.92 18.64 4.08
CA MET A 99 8.55 19.10 5.40
C MET A 99 7.53 20.22 5.28
N PHE A 100 6.36 20.03 5.88
CA PHE A 100 5.27 20.99 5.95
C PHE A 100 5.24 21.57 7.36
N ASP A 101 5.75 22.78 7.52
CA ASP A 101 5.63 23.53 8.77
C ASP A 101 4.31 24.30 8.75
N ARG A 102 3.38 23.86 9.61
CA ARG A 102 2.02 24.38 9.66
C ARG A 102 1.91 25.63 10.53
N THR A 103 2.94 25.94 11.32
CA THR A 103 2.97 27.13 12.19
C THR A 103 3.25 28.39 11.37
N ILE A 104 4.15 28.29 10.40
CA ILE A 104 4.52 29.37 9.47
C ILE A 104 4.00 29.14 8.05
N GLN A 105 3.23 28.07 7.82
CA GLN A 105 2.61 27.69 6.55
C GLN A 105 3.62 27.55 5.39
N THR A 106 4.75 26.89 5.65
CA THR A 106 5.81 26.69 4.65
C THR A 106 5.97 25.22 4.28
N VAL A 107 6.50 24.99 3.08
CA VAL A 107 6.91 23.66 2.62
C VAL A 107 8.34 23.74 2.16
N ILE A 108 9.20 22.90 2.74
CA ILE A 108 10.62 22.83 2.40
C ILE A 108 10.94 21.42 1.92
N LYS A 109 11.66 21.33 0.80
CA LYS A 109 12.16 20.09 0.25
C LYS A 109 13.62 19.90 0.67
N TYR A 110 13.93 18.75 1.23
CA TYR A 110 15.29 18.32 1.55
C TYR A 110 15.64 17.08 0.72
N GLU A 111 16.90 17.00 0.29
CA GLU A 111 17.45 15.85 -0.43
C GLU A 111 18.58 15.26 0.39
N GLY A 112 18.56 13.94 0.57
CA GLY A 112 19.57 13.20 1.31
C GLY A 112 19.16 12.90 2.75
N ASN A 113 19.46 11.67 3.17
CA ASN A 113 19.06 11.12 4.46
C ASN A 113 19.72 11.83 5.66
N GLU A 114 20.98 12.25 5.55
CA GLU A 114 21.69 12.93 6.64
C GLU A 114 21.13 14.34 6.90
N ILE A 115 20.83 15.10 5.85
CA ILE A 115 20.22 16.42 5.97
C ILE A 115 18.83 16.28 6.61
N SER A 116 18.03 15.34 6.10
CA SER A 116 16.69 15.05 6.62
C SER A 116 16.73 14.70 8.11
N LYS A 117 17.67 13.84 8.51
CA LYS A 117 17.90 13.48 9.91
C LYS A 117 18.16 14.72 10.77
N ILE A 118 19.15 15.54 10.42
CA ILE A 118 19.53 16.73 11.21
C ILE A 118 18.34 17.67 11.42
N VAL A 119 17.57 17.92 10.35
CA VAL A 119 16.38 18.79 10.41
C VAL A 119 15.32 18.21 11.36
N LEU A 120 15.01 16.92 11.24
CA LEU A 120 14.02 16.29 12.12
C LEU A 120 14.45 16.32 13.59
N TYR A 121 15.74 16.11 13.88
CA TYR A 121 16.27 16.24 15.25
C TYR A 121 16.12 17.64 15.82
N ASP A 122 16.44 18.69 15.04
CA ASP A 122 16.30 20.07 15.50
C ASP A 122 14.84 20.42 15.85
N LEU A 123 13.89 20.02 15.01
CA LEU A 123 12.46 20.24 15.27
C LEU A 123 11.97 19.48 16.50
N TRP A 124 12.42 18.23 16.64
CA TRP A 124 12.09 17.41 17.79
C TRP A 124 12.67 18.00 19.09
N GLN A 125 13.92 18.48 19.08
CA GLN A 125 14.54 19.15 20.23
C GLN A 125 13.86 20.46 20.63
N ARG A 126 13.22 21.14 19.67
CA ARG A 126 12.38 22.31 19.95
C ARG A 126 11.01 21.96 20.54
N GLY A 127 10.74 20.68 20.77
CA GLY A 127 9.47 20.19 21.32
C GLY A 127 8.31 20.25 20.33
N MET A 128 8.59 20.34 19.02
CA MET A 128 7.52 20.39 18.02
C MET A 128 6.84 19.04 17.90
N LYS A 129 5.51 19.04 17.77
CA LYS A 129 4.73 17.82 17.50
C LYS A 129 4.61 17.59 16.01
N GLY A 130 4.94 16.39 15.54
CA GLY A 130 4.84 16.08 14.13
C GLY A 130 4.38 14.67 13.79
N TYR A 131 4.12 14.47 12.50
CA TYR A 131 3.68 13.20 11.92
C TYR A 131 4.46 12.88 10.65
N ILE A 132 5.00 11.67 10.55
CA ILE A 132 5.84 11.22 9.43
C ILE A 132 5.07 10.20 8.58
N ILE A 133 4.95 10.47 7.28
CA ILE A 133 4.58 9.48 6.26
C ILE A 133 5.88 9.06 5.58
N TYR A 134 6.26 7.79 5.69
CA TYR A 134 7.43 7.23 5.02
C TYR A 134 7.00 6.26 3.93
N ASP A 135 7.21 6.61 2.67
CA ASP A 135 6.80 5.84 1.51
C ASP A 135 7.99 5.05 0.96
N VAL A 136 7.91 3.72 1.08
CA VAL A 136 8.99 2.83 0.64
C VAL A 136 8.95 2.69 -0.89
N THR A 137 9.94 3.27 -1.56
CA THR A 137 10.04 3.29 -3.02
C THR A 137 10.82 2.11 -3.59
N GLU A 138 11.86 1.66 -2.90
CA GLU A 138 12.72 0.56 -3.32
C GLU A 138 12.53 -0.66 -2.41
N GLN A 139 12.38 -1.83 -3.01
CA GLN A 139 12.29 -3.07 -2.23
C GLN A 139 13.61 -3.28 -1.46
N GLY A 140 13.50 -3.72 -0.21
CA GLY A 140 14.62 -3.94 0.69
C GLY A 140 15.16 -2.68 1.37
N THR A 141 14.48 -1.54 1.27
CA THR A 141 14.91 -0.27 1.90
C THR A 141 13.96 0.17 3.01
N PRO A 142 14.14 -0.33 4.25
CA PRO A 142 13.32 0.09 5.39
C PRO A 142 13.68 1.52 5.82
N PRO A 143 12.81 2.18 6.63
CA PRO A 143 13.16 3.44 7.25
C PRO A 143 14.46 3.31 8.03
N ALA A 144 15.33 4.32 7.89
CA ALA A 144 16.57 4.39 8.64
C ALA A 144 16.32 4.31 10.17
N SER A 145 17.24 3.69 10.91
CA SER A 145 17.08 3.40 12.34
C SER A 145 16.86 4.64 13.22
N TYR A 146 17.31 5.82 12.78
CA TYR A 146 17.11 7.08 13.52
C TYR A 146 15.63 7.47 13.60
N PHE A 147 14.76 7.01 12.70
CA PHE A 147 13.32 7.26 12.78
C PHE A 147 12.69 6.70 14.06
N ALA A 148 13.30 5.68 14.66
CA ALA A 148 12.84 5.10 15.93
C ALA A 148 13.05 6.04 17.14
N LEU A 149 13.79 7.13 16.97
CA LEU A 149 14.08 8.09 18.04
C LEU A 149 12.96 9.12 18.22
N PHE A 150 12.15 9.35 17.18
CA PHE A 150 11.01 10.27 17.24
C PHE A 150 9.78 9.61 17.88
N ARG A 151 9.91 9.13 19.12
CA ARG A 151 8.84 8.39 19.83
C ARG A 151 7.58 9.24 20.03
N GLU A 152 7.77 10.53 20.27
CA GLU A 152 6.71 11.52 20.49
C GLU A 152 6.01 11.97 19.21
N TRP A 153 6.39 11.45 18.03
CA TRP A 153 5.78 11.80 16.75
C TRP A 153 4.95 10.63 16.21
N GLY A 154 3.82 10.90 15.58
CA GLY A 154 3.11 9.85 14.83
C GLY A 154 3.91 9.43 13.59
N MET A 155 3.82 8.15 13.20
CA MET A 155 4.50 7.70 11.98
C MET A 155 3.77 6.55 11.30
N ILE A 156 3.67 6.62 9.98
CA ILE A 156 3.17 5.54 9.13
C ILE A 156 4.16 5.22 8.02
N VAL A 157 4.51 3.94 7.90
CA VAL A 157 5.30 3.42 6.78
C VAL A 157 4.35 2.84 5.73
N VAL A 158 4.39 3.35 4.51
CA VAL A 158 3.63 2.85 3.37
C VAL A 158 4.51 1.89 2.59
N SER A 159 4.12 0.62 2.53
CA SER A 159 5.01 -0.43 1.97
C SER A 159 4.28 -1.55 1.24
N SER A 160 5.02 -2.23 0.35
CA SER A 160 4.62 -3.55 -0.14
C SER A 160 4.79 -4.62 0.96
N PRO A 161 4.29 -5.84 0.77
CA PRO A 161 4.32 -6.85 1.83
C PRO A 161 5.68 -7.44 2.15
N ASN A 162 6.73 -7.15 1.34
CA ASN A 162 8.10 -7.59 1.60
C ASN A 162 8.56 -7.11 2.99
N LEU A 163 8.97 -8.06 3.85
CA LEU A 163 9.38 -7.79 5.23
C LEU A 163 10.63 -6.91 5.30
N ASP A 164 11.56 -7.07 4.36
CA ASP A 164 12.80 -6.29 4.35
C ASP A 164 12.53 -4.78 4.26
N ASN A 165 11.36 -4.39 3.77
CA ASN A 165 10.95 -2.99 3.67
C ASN A 165 10.53 -2.35 5.01
N TYR A 166 10.25 -3.11 6.06
CA TYR A 166 9.73 -2.51 7.30
C TYR A 166 9.93 -3.33 8.57
N ASP A 167 10.21 -4.63 8.51
CA ASP A 167 10.07 -5.54 9.65
C ASP A 167 11.03 -5.21 10.80
N GLY A 168 12.29 -4.88 10.47
CA GLY A 168 13.28 -4.43 11.46
C GLY A 168 12.82 -3.17 12.20
N TRP A 169 12.38 -2.15 11.47
CA TRP A 169 11.84 -0.91 12.04
C TRP A 169 10.55 -1.17 12.83
N ALA A 170 9.61 -1.92 12.25
CA ALA A 170 8.32 -2.23 12.83
C ALA A 170 8.47 -3.00 14.15
N THR A 171 9.43 -3.92 14.22
CA THR A 171 9.75 -4.64 15.47
C THR A 171 10.34 -3.68 16.51
N GLN A 172 11.29 -2.84 16.11
CA GLN A 172 11.94 -1.87 17.01
C GLN A 172 10.93 -0.90 17.65
N VAL A 173 9.95 -0.42 16.88
CA VAL A 173 8.96 0.57 17.35
C VAL A 173 7.59 -0.04 17.67
N LYS A 174 7.49 -1.37 17.70
CA LYS A 174 6.24 -2.13 17.91
C LYS A 174 5.08 -1.64 17.01
N ALA A 175 5.38 -1.38 15.75
CA ALA A 175 4.41 -0.83 14.81
C ALA A 175 3.26 -1.80 14.56
N THR A 176 2.05 -1.26 14.50
CA THR A 176 0.84 -2.04 14.20
C THR A 176 0.51 -1.97 12.72
N ARG A 177 0.12 -3.10 12.14
CA ARG A 177 -0.17 -3.21 10.70
C ARG A 177 -1.56 -2.69 10.36
N ILE A 178 -1.68 -2.10 9.18
CA ILE A 178 -2.92 -1.79 8.47
C ILE A 178 -2.83 -2.48 7.11
N ILE A 179 -3.73 -3.41 6.81
CA ILE A 179 -3.73 -4.16 5.56
C ILE A 179 -4.75 -3.54 4.61
N MET A 180 -4.29 -2.96 3.51
CA MET A 180 -5.10 -2.36 2.46
C MET A 180 -5.42 -3.38 1.37
N ASN A 181 -6.72 -3.61 1.15
CA ASN A 181 -7.19 -4.45 0.06
C ASN A 181 -7.05 -3.73 -1.30
N CYS A 182 -7.00 -4.52 -2.39
CA CYS A 182 -7.16 -3.97 -3.73
C CYS A 182 -8.54 -3.28 -3.90
N PRO A 183 -8.65 -2.26 -4.76
CA PRO A 183 -9.94 -1.67 -5.10
C PRO A 183 -10.87 -2.70 -5.73
N ASP A 184 -12.18 -2.50 -5.54
CA ASP A 184 -13.17 -3.32 -6.22
C ASP A 184 -13.47 -2.79 -7.64
N GLU A 185 -14.30 -3.52 -8.39
CA GLU A 185 -14.67 -3.15 -9.75
C GLU A 185 -15.37 -1.78 -9.80
N LYS A 186 -16.21 -1.46 -8.82
CA LYS A 186 -16.95 -0.19 -8.77
C LYS A 186 -16.02 0.98 -8.52
N ASP A 187 -15.03 0.80 -7.65
CA ASP A 187 -13.96 1.76 -7.40
C ASP A 187 -13.21 2.05 -8.72
N VAL A 188 -12.75 1.01 -9.42
CA VAL A 188 -12.02 1.19 -10.69
C VAL A 188 -12.91 1.80 -11.78
N LYS A 189 -14.18 1.42 -11.84
CA LYS A 189 -15.15 2.00 -12.78
C LYS A 189 -15.36 3.49 -12.53
N ALA A 190 -15.45 3.90 -11.26
CA ALA A 190 -15.52 5.30 -10.89
C ALA A 190 -14.24 6.07 -11.27
N MET A 191 -13.05 5.46 -11.10
CA MET A 191 -11.80 6.04 -11.59
C MET A 191 -11.82 6.24 -13.11
N CYS A 192 -12.32 5.25 -13.87
CA CYS A 192 -12.43 5.34 -15.33
C CYS A 192 -13.35 6.48 -15.77
N ALA A 193 -14.52 6.59 -15.14
CA ALA A 193 -15.46 7.68 -15.39
C ALA A 193 -14.81 9.06 -15.14
N TRP A 194 -14.02 9.18 -14.07
CA TRP A 194 -13.29 10.42 -13.77
C TRP A 194 -12.17 10.74 -14.76
N VAL A 195 -11.38 9.73 -15.16
CA VAL A 195 -10.31 9.88 -16.17
C VAL A 195 -10.87 10.33 -17.52
N LYS A 196 -12.09 9.89 -17.86
CA LYS A 196 -12.79 10.21 -19.11
C LYS A 196 -13.97 11.16 -18.93
N ARG A 197 -13.96 11.97 -17.86
CA ARG A 197 -15.07 12.89 -17.51
C ARG A 197 -15.39 13.92 -18.59
N ASP A 198 -14.37 14.36 -19.34
CA ASP A 198 -14.51 15.35 -20.41
C ASP A 198 -14.87 14.71 -21.77
N GLY A 199 -14.85 13.37 -21.84
CA GLY A 199 -15.22 12.59 -23.03
C GLY A 199 -16.72 12.29 -23.06
N ASP A 200 -17.20 11.89 -24.23
CA ASP A 200 -18.59 11.47 -24.41
C ASP A 200 -18.87 10.08 -23.80
N THR A 201 -20.14 9.66 -23.87
CA THR A 201 -20.58 8.37 -23.31
C THR A 201 -19.92 7.16 -24.00
N ASP A 202 -19.64 7.25 -25.30
CA ASP A 202 -19.03 6.15 -26.06
C ASP A 202 -17.54 6.03 -25.73
N GLU A 203 -16.84 7.15 -25.55
CA GLU A 203 -15.46 7.18 -25.09
C GLU A 203 -15.32 6.61 -23.67
N GLN A 204 -16.23 6.98 -22.76
CA GLN A 204 -16.26 6.44 -21.39
C GLN A 204 -16.52 4.93 -21.38
N ALA A 205 -17.51 4.46 -22.16
CA ALA A 205 -17.84 3.05 -22.27
C ALA A 205 -16.70 2.24 -22.91
N GLY A 206 -16.08 2.77 -23.97
CA GLY A 206 -14.93 2.17 -24.63
C GLY A 206 -13.72 2.05 -23.71
N TYR A 207 -13.44 3.10 -22.93
CA TYR A 207 -12.35 3.11 -21.96
C TYR A 207 -12.59 2.11 -20.83
N TRP A 208 -13.80 2.07 -20.26
CA TRP A 208 -14.16 1.07 -19.25
C TRP A 208 -13.98 -0.36 -19.78
N LYS A 209 -14.47 -0.66 -20.99
CA LYS A 209 -14.34 -1.98 -21.61
C LYS A 209 -12.89 -2.41 -21.81
N MET A 210 -11.99 -1.47 -22.09
CA MET A 210 -10.55 -1.75 -22.15
C MET A 210 -10.00 -2.09 -20.76
N VAL A 211 -10.29 -1.27 -19.74
CA VAL A 211 -9.80 -1.47 -18.37
C VAL A 211 -10.33 -2.76 -17.75
N GLU A 212 -11.61 -3.08 -17.98
CA GLU A 212 -12.25 -4.32 -17.56
C GLU A 212 -11.50 -5.55 -18.10
N LYS A 213 -11.18 -5.57 -19.41
CA LYS A 213 -10.36 -6.64 -20.01
C LYS A 213 -8.96 -6.74 -19.41
N HIS A 214 -8.34 -5.61 -19.07
CA HIS A 214 -7.05 -5.64 -18.38
C HIS A 214 -7.19 -6.25 -16.98
N MET A 215 -8.21 -5.86 -16.22
CA MET A 215 -8.49 -6.41 -14.89
C MET A 215 -8.75 -7.91 -14.90
N GLU A 216 -9.41 -8.43 -15.93
CA GLU A 216 -9.60 -9.89 -16.07
C GLU A 216 -8.26 -10.64 -16.11
N LYS A 217 -7.20 -10.03 -16.64
CA LYS A 217 -5.90 -10.68 -16.85
C LYS A 217 -4.87 -10.39 -15.76
N VAL A 218 -4.87 -9.18 -15.21
CA VAL A 218 -3.85 -8.72 -14.24
C VAL A 218 -4.45 -8.14 -12.95
N GLY A 219 -5.76 -8.26 -12.78
CA GLY A 219 -6.53 -7.80 -11.61
C GLY A 219 -6.71 -6.29 -11.49
N PRO A 220 -7.39 -5.83 -10.42
CA PRO A 220 -7.66 -4.42 -10.15
C PRO A 220 -6.42 -3.72 -9.57
N LEU A 221 -5.36 -3.62 -10.38
CA LEU A 221 -4.13 -2.92 -10.03
C LEU A 221 -4.05 -1.63 -10.87
N PRO A 222 -4.50 -0.47 -10.34
CA PRO A 222 -4.45 0.83 -11.02
C PRO A 222 -3.16 1.11 -11.78
N GLN A 223 -2.01 0.68 -11.24
CA GLN A 223 -0.71 0.88 -11.88
C GLN A 223 -0.60 0.25 -13.28
N HIS A 224 -1.37 -0.80 -13.56
CA HIS A 224 -1.19 -1.64 -14.76
C HIS A 224 -2.40 -1.66 -15.68
N ILE A 225 -3.57 -1.17 -15.26
CA ILE A 225 -4.83 -1.38 -16.01
C ILE A 225 -5.27 -0.17 -16.84
N PHE A 226 -4.83 1.05 -16.49
CA PHE A 226 -5.30 2.28 -17.16
C PHE A 226 -4.63 2.57 -18.50
N HIS A 227 -3.46 2.00 -18.75
CA HIS A 227 -2.67 2.25 -19.95
C HIS A 227 -2.22 0.94 -20.61
N ALA A 228 -2.39 0.85 -21.92
CA ALA A 228 -2.07 -0.37 -22.68
C ALA A 228 -0.59 -0.78 -22.58
N LYS A 229 0.34 0.18 -22.48
CA LYS A 229 1.77 -0.09 -22.32
C LYS A 229 2.07 -0.78 -20.99
N ASP A 230 1.55 -0.23 -19.90
CA ASP A 230 1.75 -0.75 -18.55
C ASP A 230 1.08 -2.11 -18.39
N PHE A 231 -0.11 -2.27 -18.98
CA PHE A 231 -0.79 -3.55 -19.09
C PHE A 231 0.07 -4.58 -19.80
N LYS A 232 0.59 -4.27 -20.99
CA LYS A 232 1.41 -5.20 -21.78
C LYS A 232 2.66 -5.63 -21.03
N ALA A 233 3.36 -4.70 -20.37
CA ALA A 233 4.52 -5.00 -19.57
C ALA A 233 4.18 -5.94 -18.40
N ARG A 234 3.10 -5.62 -17.64
CA ARG A 234 2.63 -6.46 -16.54
C ARG A 234 2.18 -7.83 -17.01
N PHE A 235 1.45 -7.90 -18.12
CA PHE A 235 0.95 -9.16 -18.66
C PHE A 235 2.08 -10.07 -19.13
N GLY A 236 3.15 -9.51 -19.73
CA GLY A 236 4.37 -10.27 -20.03
C GLY A 236 4.99 -10.88 -18.77
N ALA A 237 5.21 -10.06 -17.73
CA ALA A 237 5.76 -10.53 -16.46
C ALA A 237 4.87 -11.58 -15.75
N VAL A 238 3.55 -11.50 -15.95
CA VAL A 238 2.59 -12.49 -15.48
C VAL A 238 2.74 -13.82 -16.23
N GLU A 239 2.86 -13.80 -17.56
CA GLU A 239 3.07 -15.01 -18.35
C GLU A 239 4.42 -15.66 -18.02
N ASP A 240 5.49 -14.87 -17.88
CA ASP A 240 6.80 -15.35 -17.43
C ASP A 240 6.71 -16.02 -16.05
N ALA A 241 5.98 -15.40 -15.11
CA ALA A 241 5.76 -15.97 -13.78
C ALA A 241 4.93 -17.26 -13.83
N LEU A 242 3.93 -17.35 -14.71
CA LEU A 242 3.13 -18.57 -14.91
C LEU A 242 3.97 -19.71 -15.50
N GLU A 243 4.90 -19.43 -16.42
CA GLU A 243 5.83 -20.42 -16.97
C GLU A 243 6.87 -20.88 -15.94
N ALA A 244 7.27 -19.99 -15.03
CA ALA A 244 8.21 -20.32 -13.96
C ALA A 244 7.60 -21.23 -12.87
N ILE A 245 6.29 -21.43 -12.83
CA ILE A 245 5.62 -22.32 -11.88
C ILE A 245 6.15 -23.75 -12.06
N SER A 246 6.78 -24.26 -11.02
CA SER A 246 7.27 -25.64 -10.90
C SER A 246 6.77 -26.28 -9.60
N SER A 247 7.03 -27.58 -9.41
CA SER A 247 6.63 -28.31 -8.19
C SER A 247 7.11 -27.64 -6.90
N ARG A 248 8.28 -26.96 -6.91
CA ARG A 248 8.82 -26.23 -5.76
C ARG A 248 7.94 -25.06 -5.30
N TYR A 249 7.10 -24.49 -6.18
CA TYR A 249 6.15 -23.44 -5.80
C TYR A 249 4.95 -23.98 -5.03
N ALA A 250 4.61 -25.26 -5.24
CA ALA A 250 3.52 -25.91 -4.54
C ALA A 250 3.85 -26.16 -3.06
N ASP A 251 5.08 -26.58 -2.78
CA ASP A 251 5.55 -26.89 -1.41
C ASP A 251 5.51 -25.66 -0.48
N LYS A 252 5.44 -24.46 -1.07
CA LYS A 252 5.41 -23.19 -0.33
C LYS A 252 4.01 -22.56 -0.21
N ASN A 253 2.95 -23.22 -0.72
CA ASN A 253 1.55 -22.76 -0.64
C ASN A 253 1.30 -21.32 -1.11
N PHE A 254 2.14 -20.76 -2.00
CA PHE A 254 2.10 -19.32 -2.29
C PHE A 254 0.89 -18.89 -3.11
N ILE A 255 0.41 -19.75 -4.00
CA ILE A 255 -0.53 -19.41 -5.08
C ILE A 255 -1.98 -19.66 -4.67
N LEU A 256 -2.21 -20.67 -3.83
CA LEU A 256 -3.54 -21.02 -3.32
C LEU A 256 -3.71 -20.48 -1.90
N PRO A 257 -4.94 -20.21 -1.45
CA PRO A 257 -5.21 -19.76 -0.09
C PRO A 257 -4.58 -20.73 0.93
N GLY A 258 -3.62 -20.23 1.71
CA GLY A 258 -2.82 -21.05 2.62
C GLY A 258 -1.96 -20.20 3.56
N GLU A 259 -1.19 -20.87 4.41
CA GLU A 259 -0.37 -20.24 5.47
C GLU A 259 0.91 -19.56 4.94
N GLY A 260 1.29 -19.80 3.68
CA GLY A 260 2.46 -19.19 3.06
C GLY A 260 2.24 -17.69 2.91
N LEU A 261 2.80 -16.89 3.82
CA LEU A 261 2.66 -15.44 3.79
C LEU A 261 3.58 -14.82 2.73
N TRP A 262 3.03 -13.91 1.94
CA TRP A 262 3.77 -13.20 0.90
C TRP A 262 4.79 -12.22 1.48
N TYR A 263 5.99 -12.74 1.72
CA TYR A 263 7.12 -11.99 2.26
C TYR A 263 8.37 -12.03 1.36
N SER A 264 8.36 -12.74 0.23
CA SER A 264 9.56 -12.99 -0.60
C SER A 264 9.51 -12.40 -2.01
N GLU A 265 10.69 -12.16 -2.60
CA GLU A 265 10.97 -11.69 -3.99
C GLU A 265 10.64 -12.71 -5.10
N ASP A 266 9.74 -13.65 -4.82
CA ASP A 266 9.44 -14.78 -5.70
C ASP A 266 8.49 -14.38 -6.85
N PRO A 267 8.53 -15.03 -8.03
CA PRO A 267 7.62 -14.76 -9.16
C PRO A 267 6.13 -14.80 -8.82
N SER A 268 5.76 -15.41 -7.69
CA SER A 268 4.42 -15.31 -7.09
C SER A 268 3.94 -13.87 -6.93
N GLN A 269 4.83 -12.86 -6.79
CA GLN A 269 4.42 -11.45 -6.71
C GLN A 269 3.61 -10.95 -7.92
N ASN A 270 3.78 -11.60 -9.07
CA ASN A 270 3.01 -11.25 -10.26
C ASN A 270 1.63 -11.90 -10.30
N LEU A 271 1.38 -12.92 -9.47
CA LEU A 271 0.21 -13.79 -9.54
C LEU A 271 -0.75 -13.62 -8.34
N VAL A 272 -0.22 -13.18 -7.19
CA VAL A 272 -0.97 -13.11 -5.94
C VAL A 272 -1.12 -11.68 -5.42
N ARG A 273 -2.21 -11.46 -4.70
CA ARG A 273 -2.51 -10.26 -3.93
C ARG A 273 -2.67 -10.63 -2.46
N ILE A 274 -2.56 -9.64 -1.60
CA ILE A 274 -2.94 -9.81 -0.20
C ILE A 274 -4.43 -9.52 -0.03
N PHE A 275 -5.04 -10.27 0.86
CA PHE A 275 -6.41 -10.09 1.30
C PHE A 275 -6.42 -9.94 2.82
N ARG A 276 -7.02 -8.86 3.31
CA ARG A 276 -7.12 -8.55 4.73
C ARG A 276 -8.01 -9.57 5.44
N ILE A 277 -7.50 -10.11 6.53
CA ILE A 277 -8.26 -10.86 7.53
C ILE A 277 -8.11 -10.19 8.90
N ARG A 278 -9.05 -10.46 9.80
CA ARG A 278 -8.99 -9.97 11.19
C ARG A 278 -8.86 -11.16 12.12
N ALA A 279 -7.87 -11.10 13.02
CA ALA A 279 -7.81 -12.02 14.14
C ALA A 279 -8.95 -11.72 15.14
N GLU A 280 -9.28 -12.68 16.01
CA GLU A 280 -10.23 -12.48 17.10
C GLU A 280 -9.84 -11.29 18.00
N SER A 281 -8.54 -11.03 18.16
CA SER A 281 -8.02 -9.87 18.88
C SER A 281 -8.21 -8.53 18.18
N GLY A 282 -8.81 -8.50 16.98
CA GLY A 282 -8.98 -7.31 16.15
C GLY A 282 -7.74 -6.93 15.32
N ALA A 283 -6.59 -7.57 15.54
CA ALA A 283 -5.37 -7.30 14.80
C ALA A 283 -5.51 -7.67 13.31
N GLU A 284 -5.08 -6.77 12.42
CA GLU A 284 -5.11 -7.03 10.98
C GLU A 284 -3.96 -7.96 10.57
N ARG A 285 -4.32 -9.04 9.89
CA ARG A 285 -3.39 -9.94 9.20
C ARG A 285 -3.79 -9.98 7.72
N PHE A 286 -2.98 -10.64 6.91
CA PHE A 286 -3.34 -10.87 5.52
C PHE A 286 -3.10 -12.33 5.13
N ARG A 287 -3.82 -12.75 4.09
CA ARG A 287 -3.62 -14.02 3.39
C ARG A 287 -3.34 -13.74 1.92
N ASN A 288 -2.71 -14.68 1.26
CA ASN A 288 -2.52 -14.61 -0.18
C ASN A 288 -3.75 -15.13 -0.90
N ALA A 289 -4.12 -14.46 -1.98
CA ALA A 289 -5.12 -14.91 -2.93
C ALA A 289 -4.64 -14.61 -4.34
N PRO A 290 -5.11 -15.36 -5.36
CA PRO A 290 -4.90 -14.96 -6.74
C PRO A 290 -5.37 -13.52 -6.97
N ILE A 291 -4.62 -12.77 -7.77
CA ILE A 291 -4.94 -11.38 -8.13
C ILE A 291 -6.32 -11.30 -8.80
N CYS A 292 -6.62 -12.25 -9.67
CA CYS A 292 -7.93 -12.43 -10.33
C CYS A 292 -8.20 -13.92 -10.61
N SER A 293 -9.44 -14.23 -10.98
CA SER A 293 -9.89 -15.61 -11.27
C SER A 293 -9.08 -16.27 -12.39
N PHE A 294 -8.77 -15.53 -13.46
CA PHE A 294 -7.93 -16.00 -14.57
C PHE A 294 -6.58 -16.54 -14.08
N LEU A 295 -5.90 -15.78 -13.21
CA LEU A 295 -4.60 -16.17 -12.66
C LEU A 295 -4.72 -17.33 -11.69
N GLY A 296 -5.78 -17.39 -10.89
CA GLY A 296 -6.08 -18.56 -10.07
C GLY A 296 -6.19 -19.84 -10.90
N SER A 297 -7.00 -19.83 -11.97
CA SER A 297 -7.17 -20.98 -12.85
C SER A 297 -5.91 -21.35 -13.63
N ARG A 298 -5.20 -20.37 -14.20
CA ARG A 298 -3.95 -20.60 -14.95
C ARG A 298 -2.88 -21.20 -14.06
N SER A 299 -2.73 -20.68 -12.84
CA SER A 299 -1.73 -21.16 -11.89
C SER A 299 -2.06 -22.57 -11.41
N ALA A 300 -3.33 -22.86 -11.11
CA ALA A 300 -3.77 -24.22 -10.78
C ALA A 300 -3.48 -25.23 -11.90
N ASN A 301 -3.74 -24.85 -13.16
CA ASN A 301 -3.43 -25.71 -14.32
C ASN A 301 -1.93 -25.96 -14.49
N ARG A 302 -1.08 -24.97 -14.21
CA ARG A 302 0.39 -25.13 -14.23
C ARG A 302 0.86 -26.07 -13.13
N LEU A 303 0.36 -25.87 -11.90
CA LEU A 303 0.65 -26.73 -10.75
C LEU A 303 0.22 -28.18 -11.00
N ALA A 304 -0.97 -28.40 -11.56
CA ALA A 304 -1.46 -29.74 -11.89
C ALA A 304 -0.54 -30.50 -12.86
N LYS A 305 0.12 -29.79 -13.79
CA LYS A 305 1.11 -30.39 -14.71
C LYS A 305 2.48 -30.62 -14.06
N ALA A 306 2.83 -29.81 -13.07
CA ALA A 306 4.14 -29.85 -12.42
C ALA A 306 4.19 -30.82 -11.22
N MET A 307 3.04 -31.23 -10.69
CA MET A 307 2.93 -32.06 -9.49
C MET A 307 2.44 -33.48 -9.79
N THR A 308 2.68 -34.39 -8.85
CA THR A 308 1.96 -35.68 -8.83
C THR A 308 0.49 -35.44 -8.52
N GLU A 309 -0.39 -36.29 -9.05
CA GLU A 309 -1.84 -36.22 -8.82
C GLU A 309 -2.17 -36.18 -7.31
N LYS A 310 -1.54 -37.06 -6.52
CA LYS A 310 -1.68 -37.08 -5.05
C LYS A 310 -1.23 -35.77 -4.40
N GLY A 311 -0.13 -35.19 -4.85
CA GLY A 311 0.37 -33.91 -4.35
C GLY A 311 -0.60 -32.75 -4.66
N PHE A 312 -1.13 -32.72 -5.89
CA PHE A 312 -2.10 -31.71 -6.31
C PHE A 312 -3.42 -31.81 -5.53
N PHE A 313 -3.97 -33.02 -5.35
CA PHE A 313 -5.17 -33.20 -4.55
C PHE A 313 -4.98 -32.79 -3.09
N SER A 314 -3.83 -33.10 -2.49
CA SER A 314 -3.51 -32.68 -1.13
C SER A 314 -3.48 -31.15 -1.01
N LEU A 315 -2.90 -30.46 -1.99
CA LEU A 315 -2.85 -29.00 -2.05
C LEU A 315 -4.25 -28.37 -2.14
N ILE A 316 -5.11 -28.91 -3.02
CA ILE A 316 -6.50 -28.43 -3.19
C ILE A 316 -7.34 -28.70 -1.94
N LEU A 317 -7.18 -29.87 -1.31
CA LEU A 317 -7.85 -30.22 -0.05
C LEU A 317 -7.43 -29.29 1.08
N GLY A 318 -6.13 -28.95 1.16
CA GLY A 318 -5.62 -27.92 2.04
C GLY A 318 -6.37 -26.60 1.83
N ALA A 319 -6.30 -26.05 0.62
CA ALA A 319 -6.95 -24.79 0.25
C ALA A 319 -8.46 -24.76 0.55
N ARG A 320 -9.18 -25.88 0.36
CA ARG A 320 -10.61 -25.98 0.70
C ARG A 320 -10.88 -25.98 2.21
N LYS A 321 -10.09 -26.70 3.00
CA LYS A 321 -10.22 -26.66 4.47
C LYS A 321 -9.97 -25.25 5.00
N PHE A 322 -9.08 -24.48 4.36
CA PHE A 322 -8.82 -23.08 4.70
C PHE A 322 -9.99 -22.13 4.38
N HIS A 323 -10.81 -22.42 3.37
CA HIS A 323 -12.02 -21.64 3.07
C HIS A 323 -13.22 -21.97 3.96
N LEU A 324 -13.23 -23.15 4.60
CA LEU A 324 -14.34 -23.61 5.45
C LEU A 324 -14.11 -23.32 6.95
N SER A 325 -12.93 -22.84 7.33
CA SER A 325 -12.59 -22.44 8.71
C SER A 325 -12.70 -20.93 8.97
N GLU A 326 -13.28 -20.19 8.01
CA GLU A 326 -13.72 -18.79 8.15
C GLU A 326 -15.23 -18.71 8.39
#